data_AF-A0A538BQW1-F1
#
_entry.id   AF-A0A538BQW1-F1
#
_cell.length_a   1.000
_cell.length_b   1.000
_cell.length_c   1.000
_cell.angle_alpha   90.00
_cell.angle_beta   90.00
_cell.angle_gamma   90.00
#
_symmetry.space_group_name_H-M   'P 1'
#
loop_
_entity.id
_entity.type
_entity.pdbx_description
1 polymer ?
#
loop_
_entity_poly.entity_id
_entity_poly.type
_entity_poly.pdbx_seq_one_letter_code
_entity_poly.pdbx_strand_id
1 'polypeptide(L)'
;MAEPDRPLPADRPAGEPSGVRIRRATEADEPVARELWEEFEAEVPEPPGFAPETWDEAWADIRRHIREGVALLAEDDEGPVGHAWAAAPEHGRSHVTDVYVRPRARRRGVARALLAETAAALRELGVEWVSLDVVTSNKPAIATWERFGFVEIEKVMVTELATLEERLGAAGAEGPTFGSVHAQTDDLAGVERALRTFVPRLGRSAGSVAVPPRNGWIAVYDELCSREPELLRRLAREFSDRFGVSIAVGIEAGQVVRYVLFDRGRMVDEYLSVPEFHGPLPPGDVIALGANPTLLQRLTGAEPARVRAVARTAASPVELPPALELVVQIGELLGLSGVDLGYEEALELPGALRIER
;
A
#
# COMPACT_ATOMS: atom_id res chain seq x y z
N MET A 1 -12.83 -45.26 29.99
CA MET A 1 -11.64 -44.41 30.22
C MET A 1 -11.87 -43.74 31.56
N ALA A 2 -11.12 -44.11 32.60
CA ALA A 2 -11.40 -43.66 33.96
C ALA A 2 -10.91 -42.21 34.17
N GLU A 3 -11.77 -41.36 34.73
CA GLU A 3 -11.45 -39.99 35.15
C GLU A 3 -10.49 -40.00 36.35
N PRO A 4 -9.58 -39.02 36.47
CA PRO A 4 -8.63 -38.94 37.58
C PRO A 4 -9.29 -38.45 38.87
N ASP A 5 -9.01 -39.17 39.96
CA ASP A 5 -9.65 -39.07 41.29
C ASP A 5 -9.14 -37.89 42.16
N ARG A 6 -8.42 -36.91 41.57
CA ARG A 6 -8.00 -35.64 42.22
C ARG A 6 -7.31 -34.67 41.24
N PRO A 7 -7.27 -33.35 41.53
CA PRO A 7 -6.50 -32.38 40.75
C PRO A 7 -5.01 -32.75 40.72
N LEU A 8 -4.38 -32.62 39.55
CA LEU A 8 -2.92 -32.72 39.44
C LEU A 8 -2.28 -31.56 40.23
N PRO A 9 -1.24 -31.82 41.05
CA PRO A 9 -0.63 -30.78 41.86
C PRO A 9 0.03 -29.71 40.98
N ALA A 10 -0.25 -28.44 41.29
CA ALA A 10 0.58 -27.32 40.86
C ALA A 10 1.94 -27.45 41.57
N ASP A 11 3.03 -27.19 40.87
CA ASP A 11 4.42 -27.27 41.34
C ASP A 11 5.05 -28.67 41.31
N ARG A 12 5.43 -29.06 40.10
CA ARG A 12 6.59 -29.94 39.92
C ARG A 12 7.85 -29.04 39.98
N PRO A 13 8.77 -29.20 40.95
CA PRO A 13 10.06 -28.55 40.85
C PRO A 13 10.75 -29.03 39.56
N ALA A 14 11.42 -28.11 38.87
CA ALA A 14 12.16 -28.36 37.64
C ALA A 14 13.28 -29.37 37.91
N GLY A 15 12.97 -30.65 37.77
CA GLY A 15 13.96 -31.71 37.60
C GLY A 15 14.64 -31.52 36.24
N GLU A 16 15.94 -31.81 36.20
CA GLU A 16 16.81 -31.77 35.03
C GLU A 16 16.09 -32.23 33.74
N PRO A 17 16.27 -31.52 32.60
CA PRO A 17 15.53 -31.82 31.40
C PRO A 17 16.01 -33.14 30.78
N SER A 18 15.16 -34.17 30.85
CA SER A 18 14.93 -35.18 29.80
C SER A 18 16.13 -35.65 28.96
N GLY A 19 17.15 -36.28 29.54
CA GLY A 19 18.15 -37.07 28.78
C GLY A 19 18.86 -36.36 27.62
N VAL A 20 18.91 -35.01 27.62
CA VAL A 20 19.54 -34.20 26.57
C VAL A 20 20.70 -33.45 27.20
N ARG A 21 21.90 -33.65 26.67
CA ARG A 21 23.13 -32.96 27.06
C ARG A 21 23.39 -31.80 26.09
N ILE A 22 23.60 -30.61 26.62
CA ILE A 22 24.01 -29.43 25.85
C ILE A 22 25.50 -29.18 26.08
N ARG A 23 26.24 -28.91 25.01
CA ARG A 23 27.68 -28.60 25.07
C ARG A 23 28.06 -27.53 24.05
N ARG A 24 29.22 -26.90 24.27
CA ARG A 24 29.86 -26.05 23.26
C ARG A 24 30.27 -26.89 22.05
N ALA A 25 30.02 -26.36 20.86
CA ALA A 25 30.55 -26.90 19.62
C ALA A 25 32.02 -26.52 19.47
N THR A 26 32.77 -27.33 18.74
CA THR A 26 34.15 -27.11 18.35
C THR A 26 34.28 -27.22 16.84
N GLU A 27 35.40 -26.75 16.25
CA GLU A 27 35.61 -26.89 14.80
C GLU A 27 35.67 -28.37 14.35
N ALA A 28 35.92 -29.31 15.27
CA ALA A 28 35.87 -30.75 14.98
C ALA A 28 34.43 -31.27 14.77
N ASP A 29 33.41 -30.50 15.16
CA ASP A 29 32.00 -30.84 14.98
C ASP A 29 31.47 -30.47 13.58
N GLU A 30 32.33 -30.08 12.63
CA GLU A 30 31.95 -29.74 11.24
C GLU A 30 30.97 -30.74 10.60
N PRO A 31 31.20 -32.08 10.68
CA PRO A 31 30.28 -33.03 10.05
C PRO A 31 28.88 -33.02 10.68
N VAL A 32 28.80 -32.81 11.99
CA VAL A 32 27.53 -32.76 12.74
C VAL A 32 26.79 -31.46 12.45
N ALA A 33 27.51 -30.34 12.44
CA ALA A 33 26.94 -29.04 12.11
C ALA A 33 26.38 -29.03 10.68
N ARG A 34 27.08 -29.67 9.74
CA ARG A 34 26.63 -29.82 8.35
C ARG A 34 25.33 -30.60 8.24
N GLU A 35 25.25 -31.75 8.90
CA GLU A 35 24.06 -32.60 8.87
C GLU A 35 22.82 -31.86 9.41
N LEU A 36 22.98 -31.15 10.54
CA LEU A 36 21.87 -30.39 11.13
C LEU A 36 21.49 -29.16 10.30
N TRP A 37 22.44 -28.50 9.65
CA TRP A 37 22.18 -27.38 8.75
C TRP A 37 21.45 -27.83 7.47
N GLU A 38 21.89 -28.91 6.82
CA GLU A 38 21.22 -29.46 5.63
C GLU A 38 19.77 -29.87 5.94
N GLU A 39 19.50 -30.40 7.14
CA GLU A 39 18.14 -30.71 7.61
C GLU A 39 17.30 -29.45 7.86
N PHE A 40 17.89 -28.39 8.41
CA PHE A 40 17.21 -27.11 8.64
C PHE A 40 16.81 -26.44 7.32
N GLU A 41 17.75 -26.33 6.37
CA GLU A 41 17.53 -25.77 5.03
C GLU A 41 16.42 -26.51 4.25
N ALA A 42 16.34 -27.84 4.42
CA ALA A 42 15.28 -28.63 3.81
C ALA A 42 13.89 -28.36 4.41
N GLU A 43 13.81 -27.94 5.68
CA GLU A 43 12.56 -27.66 6.38
C GLU A 43 12.08 -26.22 6.22
N VAL A 44 12.99 -25.25 6.07
CA VAL A 44 12.68 -23.83 5.99
C VAL A 44 13.18 -23.29 4.64
N PRO A 45 12.33 -23.27 3.60
CA PRO A 45 12.75 -22.79 2.29
C PRO A 45 13.03 -21.28 2.32
N GLU A 46 14.03 -20.87 1.56
CA GLU A 46 14.39 -19.47 1.38
C GLU A 46 13.22 -18.62 0.84
N PRO A 47 13.06 -17.37 1.32
CA PRO A 47 12.03 -16.48 0.81
C PRO A 47 12.39 -15.97 -0.61
N PRO A 48 11.39 -15.51 -1.38
CA PRO A 48 11.63 -14.94 -2.70
C PRO A 48 12.67 -13.81 -2.68
N GLY A 49 13.55 -13.75 -3.68
CA GLY A 49 14.57 -12.71 -3.80
C GLY A 49 15.86 -12.98 -3.02
N PHE A 50 15.96 -14.09 -2.30
CA PHE A 50 17.18 -14.55 -1.62
C PHE A 50 17.73 -15.80 -2.31
N ALA A 51 19.06 -15.96 -2.27
CA ALA A 51 19.74 -17.14 -2.76
C ALA A 51 20.08 -18.06 -1.57
N PRO A 52 19.90 -19.39 -1.69
CA PRO A 52 20.30 -20.31 -0.63
C PRO A 52 21.77 -20.12 -0.26
N GLU A 53 22.04 -20.06 1.04
CA GLU A 53 23.40 -20.05 1.56
C GLU A 53 24.12 -21.35 1.18
N THR A 54 25.40 -21.26 0.81
CA THR A 54 26.24 -22.44 0.59
C THR A 54 26.80 -22.95 1.92
N TRP A 55 27.09 -24.26 2.01
CA TRP A 55 27.72 -24.81 3.21
C TRP A 55 29.04 -24.12 3.60
N ASP A 56 29.84 -23.69 2.62
CA ASP A 56 31.12 -23.02 2.90
C ASP A 56 30.92 -21.64 3.56
N GLU A 57 29.85 -20.92 3.20
CA GLU A 57 29.43 -19.65 3.81
C GLU A 57 28.90 -19.90 5.23
N ALA A 58 27.94 -20.82 5.38
CA ALA A 58 27.37 -21.21 6.66
C ALA A 58 28.47 -21.66 7.65
N TRP A 59 29.43 -22.48 7.19
CA TRP A 59 30.52 -22.97 8.01
C TRP A 59 31.52 -21.88 8.40
N ALA A 60 31.78 -20.90 7.53
CA ALA A 60 32.61 -19.75 7.89
C ALA A 60 32.00 -18.98 9.06
N ASP A 61 30.68 -18.79 9.04
CA ASP A 61 29.93 -18.12 10.10
C ASP A 61 29.86 -18.96 11.38
N ILE A 62 29.56 -20.25 11.29
CA ILE A 62 29.58 -21.16 12.45
C ILE A 62 30.95 -21.19 13.12
N ARG A 63 32.06 -21.19 12.37
CA ARG A 63 33.41 -21.10 12.96
C ARG A 63 33.65 -19.79 13.70
N ARG A 64 33.11 -18.67 13.21
CA ARG A 64 33.15 -17.40 13.94
C ARG A 64 32.34 -17.50 15.24
N HIS A 65 31.15 -18.11 15.22
CA HIS A 65 30.35 -18.38 16.42
C HIS A 65 31.09 -19.25 17.44
N ILE A 66 31.80 -20.29 16.99
CA ILE A 66 32.60 -21.18 17.85
C ILE A 66 33.72 -20.40 18.56
N ARG A 67 34.40 -19.50 17.85
CA ARG A 67 35.58 -18.78 18.37
C ARG A 67 35.23 -17.57 19.21
N GLU A 68 34.22 -16.81 18.81
CA GLU A 68 33.99 -15.44 19.27
C GLU A 68 32.58 -15.23 19.86
N GLY A 69 31.63 -16.12 19.57
CA GLY A 69 30.25 -16.01 20.00
C GLY A 69 29.79 -17.19 20.86
N VAL A 70 28.61 -17.70 20.55
CA VAL A 70 28.03 -18.87 21.19
C VAL A 70 27.64 -19.90 20.15
N ALA A 71 28.26 -21.07 20.23
CA ALA A 71 27.87 -22.23 19.44
C ALA A 71 27.59 -23.43 20.35
N LEU A 72 26.34 -23.89 20.37
CA LEU A 72 25.88 -24.99 21.22
C LEU A 72 25.28 -26.12 20.38
N LEU A 73 25.59 -27.36 20.79
CA LEU A 73 24.99 -28.59 20.29
C LEU A 73 24.19 -29.25 21.41
N ALA A 74 23.01 -29.77 21.08
CA ALA A 74 22.20 -30.63 21.92
C ALA A 74 22.29 -32.08 21.43
N GLU A 75 22.54 -33.02 22.34
CA GLU A 75 22.68 -34.44 22.07
C GLU A 75 21.78 -35.25 23.01
N ASP A 76 21.10 -36.27 22.50
CA ASP A 76 20.46 -37.31 23.31
C ASP A 76 21.16 -38.67 23.14
N ASP A 77 20.60 -39.74 23.72
CA ASP A 77 21.18 -41.09 23.67
C ASP A 77 21.36 -41.62 22.22
N GLU A 78 20.65 -41.07 21.24
CA GLU A 78 20.74 -41.44 19.82
C GLU A 78 21.68 -40.52 19.02
N GLY A 79 22.25 -39.48 19.65
CA GLY A 79 23.20 -38.55 19.05
C GLY A 79 22.69 -37.10 18.94
N PRO A 80 23.26 -36.29 18.04
CA PRO A 80 22.90 -34.88 17.87
C PRO A 80 21.41 -34.69 17.52
N VAL A 81 20.76 -33.75 18.21
CA VAL A 81 19.33 -33.44 18.07
C VAL A 81 19.03 -31.98 17.75
N GLY A 82 20.01 -31.09 17.86
CA GLY A 82 19.80 -29.68 17.55
C GLY A 82 20.98 -28.80 17.89
N HIS A 83 20.87 -27.53 17.55
CA HIS A 83 21.89 -26.52 17.76
C HIS A 83 21.32 -25.14 18.05
N ALA A 84 22.17 -24.27 18.57
CA ALA A 84 21.92 -22.83 18.64
C ALA A 84 23.22 -22.07 18.38
N TRP A 85 23.20 -21.17 17.39
CA TRP A 85 24.32 -20.32 16.98
C TRP A 85 24.00 -18.86 17.28
N ALA A 86 24.93 -18.13 17.90
CA ALA A 86 24.81 -16.70 18.14
C ALA A 86 26.13 -15.97 17.93
N ALA A 87 26.05 -14.82 17.24
CA ALA A 87 27.16 -13.93 16.92
C ALA A 87 27.88 -13.42 18.16
N ALA A 88 29.16 -13.08 17.99
CA ALA A 88 29.88 -12.29 18.97
C ALA A 88 29.11 -10.98 19.27
N PRO A 89 29.11 -10.48 20.52
CA PRO A 89 28.40 -9.26 20.85
C PRO A 89 28.93 -8.05 20.09
N GLU A 90 28.02 -7.23 19.57
CA GLU A 90 28.31 -5.95 18.97
C GLU A 90 27.41 -4.88 19.60
N HIS A 91 28.00 -3.81 20.15
CA HIS A 91 27.28 -2.72 20.82
C HIS A 91 26.26 -3.18 21.90
N GLY A 92 26.60 -4.23 22.67
CA GLY A 92 25.73 -4.79 23.71
C GLY A 92 24.60 -5.69 23.19
N ARG A 93 24.58 -6.00 21.88
CA ARG A 93 23.60 -6.89 21.25
C ARG A 93 24.30 -8.11 20.65
N SER A 94 23.67 -9.29 20.70
CA SER A 94 24.09 -10.47 19.94
C SER A 94 22.94 -10.98 19.07
N HIS A 95 23.25 -11.43 17.85
CA HIS A 95 22.27 -11.96 16.91
C HIS A 95 22.32 -13.49 16.92
N VAL A 96 21.18 -14.13 17.19
CA VAL A 96 20.99 -15.58 17.09
C VAL A 96 20.68 -15.89 15.64
N THR A 97 21.64 -16.51 14.95
CA THR A 97 21.52 -16.80 13.51
C THR A 97 20.69 -18.04 13.24
N ASP A 98 20.75 -19.06 14.11
CA ASP A 98 20.03 -20.31 13.90
C ASP A 98 19.72 -21.02 15.23
N VAL A 99 18.52 -21.59 15.31
CA VAL A 99 18.09 -22.50 16.37
C VAL A 99 17.28 -23.62 15.73
N TYR A 100 17.93 -24.77 15.58
CA TYR A 100 17.28 -25.95 15.01
C TYR A 100 17.17 -27.08 16.04
N VAL A 101 16.05 -27.80 15.97
CA VAL A 101 15.85 -29.05 16.69
C VAL A 101 15.18 -30.04 15.76
N ARG A 102 15.78 -31.22 15.64
CA ARG A 102 15.26 -32.34 14.84
C ARG A 102 13.82 -32.68 15.21
N PRO A 103 12.97 -33.06 14.24
CA PRO A 103 11.57 -33.43 14.51
C PRO A 103 11.39 -34.42 15.66
N ARG A 104 12.27 -35.44 15.78
CA ARG A 104 12.22 -36.47 16.84
C ARG A 104 12.41 -35.93 18.27
N ALA A 105 13.04 -34.77 18.42
CA ALA A 105 13.34 -34.15 19.71
C ALA A 105 12.49 -32.90 20.01
N ARG A 106 11.57 -32.51 19.11
CA ARG A 106 10.68 -31.35 19.31
C ARG A 106 9.68 -31.59 20.43
N ARG A 107 9.12 -30.48 20.95
CA ARG A 107 8.10 -30.46 22.02
C ARG A 107 8.55 -31.10 23.35
N ARG A 108 9.84 -31.45 23.48
CA ARG A 108 10.49 -31.95 24.71
C ARG A 108 11.25 -30.86 25.49
N GLY A 109 11.17 -29.60 25.05
CA GLY A 109 11.84 -28.47 25.71
C GLY A 109 13.29 -28.23 25.28
N VAL A 110 13.82 -28.98 24.30
CA VAL A 110 15.22 -28.85 23.82
C VAL A 110 15.56 -27.44 23.35
N ALA A 111 14.73 -26.82 22.50
CA ALA A 111 14.97 -25.44 22.04
C ALA A 111 15.01 -24.44 23.21
N ARG A 112 14.16 -24.62 24.22
CA ARG A 112 14.16 -23.78 25.43
C ARG A 112 15.44 -23.97 26.24
N ALA A 113 15.94 -25.21 26.34
CA ALA A 113 17.18 -25.51 27.04
C ALA A 113 18.40 -24.92 26.30
N LEU A 114 18.45 -25.09 24.97
CA LEU A 114 19.47 -24.46 24.12
C LEU A 114 19.50 -22.94 24.31
N LEU A 115 18.34 -22.28 24.21
CA LEU A 115 18.24 -20.82 24.38
C LEU A 115 18.59 -20.35 25.79
N ALA A 116 18.26 -21.13 26.83
CA ALA A 116 18.63 -20.81 28.19
C ALA A 116 20.16 -20.83 28.39
N GLU A 117 20.83 -21.84 27.85
CA GLU A 117 22.30 -21.92 27.86
C GLU A 117 22.93 -20.83 26.98
N THR A 118 22.33 -20.52 25.82
CA THR A 118 22.76 -19.39 24.98
C THR A 118 22.65 -18.07 25.74
N ALA A 119 21.54 -17.80 26.41
CA ALA A 119 21.35 -16.57 27.19
C ALA A 119 22.33 -16.46 28.37
N ALA A 120 22.63 -17.57 29.05
CA ALA A 120 23.64 -17.60 30.10
C ALA A 120 25.03 -17.25 29.56
N ALA A 121 25.42 -17.91 28.46
CA ALA A 121 26.68 -17.66 27.77
C ALA A 121 26.83 -16.21 27.24
N LEU A 122 25.78 -15.67 26.62
CA LEU A 122 25.79 -14.29 26.11
C LEU A 122 25.88 -13.25 27.24
N ARG A 123 25.27 -13.54 28.38
CA ARG A 123 25.35 -12.67 29.56
C ARG A 123 26.77 -12.58 30.12
N GLU A 124 27.54 -13.67 30.09
CA GLU A 124 28.97 -13.65 30.44
C GLU A 124 29.80 -12.78 29.48
N LEU A 125 29.33 -12.62 28.24
CA LEU A 125 29.95 -11.76 27.23
C LEU A 125 29.43 -10.30 27.28
N GLY A 126 28.63 -9.93 28.28
CA GLY A 126 28.14 -8.55 28.46
C GLY A 126 27.01 -8.14 27.51
N VAL A 127 26.27 -9.11 26.95
CA VAL A 127 25.10 -8.85 26.10
C VAL A 127 23.90 -8.38 26.93
N GLU A 128 23.25 -7.32 26.47
CA GLU A 128 21.98 -6.80 27.01
C GLU A 128 20.79 -7.15 26.11
N TRP A 129 21.00 -7.19 24.78
CA TRP A 129 19.95 -7.41 23.79
C TRP A 129 20.23 -8.62 22.89
N VAL A 130 19.20 -9.39 22.55
CA VAL A 130 19.28 -10.49 21.58
C VAL A 130 18.35 -10.21 20.41
N SER A 131 18.84 -10.37 19.19
CA SER A 131 18.04 -10.33 17.96
C SER A 131 18.07 -11.67 17.24
N LEU A 132 17.12 -11.89 16.34
CA LEU A 132 17.06 -13.02 15.41
C LEU A 132 16.26 -12.58 14.18
N ASP A 133 16.45 -13.28 13.07
CA ASP A 133 15.60 -13.15 11.89
C ASP A 133 14.65 -14.35 11.81
N VAL A 134 13.44 -14.11 11.31
CA VAL A 134 12.45 -15.17 11.09
C VAL A 134 11.61 -14.84 9.86
N VAL A 135 11.54 -15.79 8.92
CA VAL A 135 10.69 -15.64 7.74
C VAL A 135 9.21 -15.62 8.15
N THR A 136 8.44 -14.72 7.54
CA THR A 136 7.04 -14.46 7.93
C THR A 136 6.12 -15.67 7.73
N SER A 137 6.53 -16.64 6.90
CA SER A 137 5.86 -17.92 6.68
C SER A 137 6.04 -18.92 7.84
N ASN A 138 7.08 -18.77 8.66
CA ASN A 138 7.40 -19.68 9.77
C ASN A 138 6.58 -19.35 11.03
N LYS A 139 5.25 -19.50 10.93
CA LYS A 139 4.30 -19.22 12.02
C LYS A 139 4.62 -19.95 13.34
N PRO A 140 5.07 -21.23 13.34
CA PRO A 140 5.43 -21.91 14.58
C PRO A 140 6.64 -21.28 15.30
N ALA A 141 7.66 -20.81 14.56
CA ALA A 141 8.81 -20.13 15.13
C ALA A 141 8.43 -18.75 15.68
N ILE A 142 7.67 -17.95 14.92
CA ILE A 142 7.17 -16.64 15.37
C ILE A 142 6.44 -16.75 16.71
N ALA A 143 5.49 -17.69 16.82
CA ALA A 143 4.76 -17.91 18.08
C ALA A 143 5.65 -18.39 19.24
N THR A 144 6.84 -18.94 18.95
CA THR A 144 7.83 -19.33 19.96
C THR A 144 8.64 -18.11 20.40
N TRP A 145 9.08 -17.27 19.46
CA TRP A 145 9.82 -16.04 19.73
C TRP A 145 9.00 -15.02 20.52
N GLU A 146 7.73 -14.82 20.15
CA GLU A 146 6.79 -13.97 20.90
C GLU A 146 6.63 -14.42 22.37
N ARG A 147 6.55 -15.73 22.60
CA ARG A 147 6.46 -16.29 23.97
C ARG A 147 7.74 -16.07 24.78
N PHE A 148 8.89 -15.93 24.12
CA PHE A 148 10.15 -15.58 24.76
C PHE A 148 10.39 -14.07 24.87
N GLY A 149 9.41 -13.25 24.45
CA GLY A 149 9.45 -11.80 24.60
C GLY A 149 10.17 -11.07 23.48
N PHE A 150 10.46 -11.72 22.35
CA PHE A 150 10.91 -11.03 21.15
C PHE A 150 9.81 -10.13 20.60
N VAL A 151 10.19 -8.96 20.10
CA VAL A 151 9.30 -7.99 19.47
C VAL A 151 9.79 -7.68 18.07
N GLU A 152 8.87 -7.46 17.13
CA GLU A 152 9.21 -7.05 15.77
C GLU A 152 9.75 -5.62 15.76
N ILE A 153 10.93 -5.40 15.16
CA ILE A 153 11.56 -4.08 15.06
C ILE A 153 11.87 -3.64 13.63
N GLU A 154 12.01 -4.59 12.68
CA GLU A 154 12.33 -4.30 11.29
C GLU A 154 11.58 -5.22 10.32
N LYS A 155 11.49 -4.78 9.05
CA LYS A 155 10.89 -5.54 7.96
C LYS A 155 11.81 -5.48 6.75
N VAL A 156 12.15 -6.65 6.23
CA VAL A 156 12.77 -6.79 4.91
C VAL A 156 11.67 -7.07 3.89
N MET A 157 11.58 -6.24 2.85
CA MET A 157 10.55 -6.33 1.81
C MET A 157 11.20 -6.48 0.45
N VAL A 158 10.65 -7.36 -0.38
CA VAL A 158 11.18 -7.71 -1.70
C VAL A 158 10.13 -7.50 -2.78
N THR A 159 10.60 -7.14 -3.97
CA THR A 159 9.85 -7.12 -5.22
C THR A 159 10.82 -7.44 -6.35
N GLU A 160 10.32 -7.95 -7.47
CA GLU A 160 11.13 -7.99 -8.69
C GLU A 160 11.50 -6.56 -9.11
N LEU A 161 12.74 -6.35 -9.54
CA LEU A 161 13.22 -5.04 -9.99
C LEU A 161 12.36 -4.50 -11.14
N ALA A 162 12.00 -5.35 -12.10
CA ALA A 162 11.15 -4.97 -13.22
C ALA A 162 9.77 -4.47 -12.76
N THR A 163 9.17 -5.10 -11.74
CA THR A 163 7.90 -4.63 -11.15
C THR A 163 8.06 -3.28 -10.48
N LEU A 164 9.19 -3.04 -9.80
CA LEU A 164 9.47 -1.74 -9.19
C LEU A 164 9.64 -0.66 -10.26
N GLU A 165 10.40 -0.95 -11.32
CA GLU A 165 10.60 -0.04 -12.46
C GLU A 165 9.29 0.30 -13.17
N GLU A 166 8.43 -0.68 -13.42
CA GLU A 166 7.11 -0.46 -14.00
C GLU A 166 6.25 0.47 -13.12
N ARG A 167 6.20 0.19 -11.82
CA ARG A 167 5.38 0.98 -10.88
C ARG A 167 5.92 2.39 -10.68
N LEU A 168 7.24 2.56 -10.60
CA LEU A 168 7.86 3.87 -10.48
C LEU A 168 7.77 4.65 -11.80
N GLY A 169 7.89 3.98 -12.95
CA GLY A 169 7.67 4.56 -14.27
C GLY A 169 6.23 5.03 -14.47
N ALA A 170 5.25 4.28 -13.95
CA ALA A 170 3.84 4.67 -13.94
C ALA A 170 3.56 5.85 -12.97
N ALA A 171 4.31 5.97 -11.88
CA ALA A 171 4.19 7.06 -10.92
C ALA A 171 4.94 8.34 -11.32
N GLY A 172 5.91 8.26 -12.24
CA GLY A 172 6.72 9.40 -12.72
C GLY A 172 6.14 10.17 -13.91
N ALA A 173 4.96 9.79 -14.39
CA ALA A 173 4.27 10.40 -15.53
C ALA A 173 2.83 10.81 -15.17
N GLU A 174 2.66 11.58 -14.08
CA GLU A 174 1.41 12.32 -13.90
C GLU A 174 1.29 13.29 -15.08
N GLY A 175 0.44 12.96 -16.05
CA GLY A 175 0.06 13.89 -17.09
C GLY A 175 -0.70 15.08 -16.49
N PRO A 176 -1.05 16.08 -17.31
CA PRO A 176 -1.60 17.32 -16.78
C PRO A 176 -2.93 17.06 -16.04
N THR A 177 -3.06 17.65 -14.84
CA THR A 177 -4.34 17.81 -14.16
C THR A 177 -4.93 19.14 -14.62
N PHE A 178 -6.09 19.08 -15.27
CA PHE A 178 -6.83 20.26 -15.67
C PHE A 178 -8.33 19.95 -15.73
N GLY A 179 -9.15 20.98 -15.61
CA GLY A 179 -10.60 20.83 -15.76
C GLY A 179 -11.32 22.16 -15.90
N SER A 180 -12.62 22.06 -16.10
CA SER A 180 -13.53 23.17 -16.33
C SER A 180 -14.84 22.98 -15.57
N VAL A 181 -15.54 24.09 -15.35
CA VAL A 181 -16.89 24.10 -14.77
C VAL A 181 -17.87 24.53 -15.85
N HIS A 182 -18.93 23.77 -16.03
CA HIS A 182 -20.02 24.10 -16.95
C HIS A 182 -21.27 24.43 -16.13
N ALA A 183 -21.79 25.64 -16.26
CA ALA A 183 -23.04 26.07 -15.64
C ALA A 183 -24.16 26.12 -16.68
N GLN A 184 -25.32 25.51 -16.37
CA GLN A 184 -26.47 25.47 -17.28
C GLN A 184 -27.26 26.78 -17.20
N THR A 185 -26.73 27.83 -17.85
CA THR A 185 -27.31 29.18 -17.84
C THR A 185 -26.84 29.95 -19.07
N ASP A 186 -27.60 30.98 -19.46
CA ASP A 186 -27.23 31.98 -20.44
C ASP A 186 -26.82 33.33 -19.82
N ASP A 187 -26.87 33.46 -18.48
CA ASP A 187 -26.50 34.68 -17.74
C ASP A 187 -24.97 34.81 -17.58
N LEU A 188 -24.29 35.15 -18.68
CA LEU A 188 -22.84 35.35 -18.68
C LEU A 188 -22.39 36.46 -17.73
N ALA A 189 -23.18 37.53 -17.59
CA ALA A 189 -22.88 38.61 -16.65
C ALA A 189 -23.03 38.17 -15.19
N GLY A 190 -23.98 37.27 -14.89
CA GLY A 190 -24.09 36.61 -13.59
C GLY A 190 -22.88 35.76 -13.27
N VAL A 191 -22.44 34.93 -14.23
CA VAL A 191 -21.25 34.08 -14.09
C VAL A 191 -20.00 34.93 -13.84
N GLU A 192 -19.80 36.02 -14.60
CA GLU A 192 -18.69 36.94 -14.39
C GLU A 192 -18.67 37.49 -12.95
N ARG A 193 -19.81 38.00 -12.46
CA ARG A 193 -19.93 38.52 -11.10
C ARG A 193 -19.66 37.44 -10.05
N ALA A 194 -20.09 36.20 -10.29
CA ALA A 194 -19.81 35.08 -9.41
C ALA A 194 -18.31 34.78 -9.32
N LEU A 195 -17.62 34.75 -10.46
CA LEU A 195 -16.16 34.54 -10.52
C LEU A 195 -15.39 35.61 -9.75
N ARG A 196 -15.68 36.89 -10.01
CA ARG A 196 -15.06 38.03 -9.30
C ARG A 196 -15.28 37.98 -7.78
N THR A 197 -16.38 37.39 -7.35
CA THR A 197 -16.72 37.29 -5.92
C THR A 197 -16.06 36.08 -5.25
N PHE A 198 -16.01 34.93 -5.93
CA PHE A 198 -15.70 33.65 -5.30
C PHE A 198 -14.24 33.22 -5.48
N VAL A 199 -13.67 33.33 -6.68
CA VAL A 199 -12.29 32.88 -6.98
C VAL A 199 -11.26 33.51 -6.04
N PRO A 200 -11.32 34.82 -5.71
CA PRO A 200 -10.37 35.41 -4.76
C PRO A 200 -10.38 34.80 -3.36
N ARG A 201 -11.47 34.12 -2.97
CA ARG A 201 -11.60 33.42 -1.68
C ARG A 201 -11.01 32.01 -1.70
N LEU A 202 -10.76 31.45 -2.88
CA LEU A 202 -10.17 30.12 -3.04
C LEU A 202 -8.65 30.16 -3.04
N GLY A 203 -8.04 31.25 -3.54
CA GLY A 203 -6.59 31.42 -3.52
C GLY A 203 -6.05 32.39 -4.55
N ARG A 204 -4.77 32.23 -4.91
CA ARG A 204 -4.13 33.04 -5.95
C ARG A 204 -4.27 32.36 -7.32
N SER A 205 -5.26 32.80 -8.11
CA SER A 205 -5.42 32.48 -9.55
C SER A 205 -4.80 33.55 -10.44
N ALA A 206 -4.25 33.15 -11.60
CA ALA A 206 -3.81 34.07 -12.66
C ALA A 206 -4.99 34.76 -13.38
N GLY A 207 -6.18 34.16 -13.38
CA GLY A 207 -7.38 34.69 -14.01
C GLY A 207 -8.42 33.61 -14.26
N SER A 208 -9.60 34.04 -14.71
CA SER A 208 -10.66 33.12 -15.14
C SER A 208 -11.15 33.49 -16.54
N VAL A 209 -11.63 32.51 -17.28
CA VAL A 209 -12.25 32.64 -18.60
C VAL A 209 -13.66 32.09 -18.52
N ALA A 210 -14.64 32.88 -18.95
CA ALA A 210 -16.00 32.41 -19.16
C ALA A 210 -16.34 32.42 -20.66
N VAL A 211 -16.80 31.30 -21.18
CA VAL A 211 -17.15 31.14 -22.60
C VAL A 211 -18.68 31.19 -22.73
N PRO A 212 -19.22 32.00 -23.66
CA PRO A 212 -20.66 32.11 -23.89
C PRO A 212 -21.34 30.76 -24.11
N PRO A 213 -22.65 30.67 -23.83
CA PRO A 213 -23.36 29.40 -23.77
C PRO A 213 -23.27 28.62 -25.09
N ARG A 214 -22.85 27.36 -25.01
CA ARG A 214 -22.93 26.37 -26.11
C ARG A 214 -23.74 25.18 -25.60
N ASN A 215 -24.75 24.77 -26.36
CA ASN A 215 -25.72 23.72 -25.95
C ASN A 215 -26.36 23.97 -24.57
N GLY A 216 -26.56 25.24 -24.20
CA GLY A 216 -27.15 25.63 -22.91
C GLY A 216 -26.15 25.72 -21.74
N TRP A 217 -24.85 25.63 -22.00
CA TRP A 217 -23.80 25.66 -20.96
C TRP A 217 -22.81 26.79 -21.17
N ILE A 218 -22.64 27.64 -20.15
CA ILE A 218 -21.47 28.51 -20.04
C ILE A 218 -20.33 27.69 -19.46
N ALA A 219 -19.21 27.62 -20.17
CA ALA A 219 -18.00 26.95 -19.73
C ALA A 219 -17.07 27.95 -19.03
N VAL A 220 -16.47 27.53 -17.93
CA VAL A 220 -15.60 28.35 -17.09
C VAL A 220 -14.30 27.63 -16.81
N TYR A 221 -13.21 28.33 -17.05
CA TYR A 221 -11.84 27.86 -16.86
C TYR A 221 -11.14 28.85 -15.95
N ASP A 222 -10.68 28.42 -14.79
CA ASP A 222 -9.91 29.26 -13.87
C ASP A 222 -8.54 28.62 -13.66
N GLU A 223 -7.45 29.40 -13.74
CA GLU A 223 -6.09 28.85 -13.67
C GLU A 223 -5.87 28.01 -12.41
N LEU A 224 -6.26 28.53 -11.25
CA LEU A 224 -6.10 27.82 -9.98
C LEU A 224 -7.02 26.61 -9.89
N CYS A 225 -8.31 26.79 -10.19
CA CYS A 225 -9.28 25.70 -10.06
C CYS A 225 -9.04 24.58 -11.08
N SER A 226 -8.53 24.91 -12.28
CA SER A 226 -8.29 23.92 -13.34
C SER A 226 -7.30 22.87 -12.87
N ARG A 227 -6.20 23.28 -12.21
CA ARG A 227 -5.14 22.35 -11.74
C ARG A 227 -5.38 21.74 -10.34
N GLU A 228 -6.44 22.14 -9.63
CA GLU A 228 -6.74 21.70 -8.25
C GLU A 228 -8.18 21.11 -8.19
N PRO A 229 -8.36 19.78 -8.27
CA PRO A 229 -9.67 19.14 -8.39
C PRO A 229 -10.66 19.51 -7.27
N GLU A 230 -10.20 19.65 -6.04
CA GLU A 230 -11.03 20.05 -4.90
C GLU A 230 -11.57 21.48 -5.06
N LEU A 231 -10.75 22.40 -5.59
CA LEU A 231 -11.17 23.77 -5.83
C LEU A 231 -12.13 23.86 -7.02
N LEU A 232 -11.92 23.06 -8.07
CA LEU A 232 -12.86 22.94 -9.20
C LEU A 232 -14.26 22.53 -8.73
N ARG A 233 -14.34 21.51 -7.85
CA ARG A 233 -15.61 21.03 -7.28
C ARG A 233 -16.29 22.10 -6.43
N ARG A 234 -15.51 22.87 -5.66
CA ARG A 234 -16.05 24.00 -4.87
C ARG A 234 -16.60 25.11 -5.75
N LEU A 235 -15.92 25.45 -6.84
CA LEU A 235 -16.38 26.43 -7.82
C LEU A 235 -17.68 25.97 -8.50
N ALA A 236 -17.74 24.72 -8.95
CA ALA A 236 -18.97 24.15 -9.51
C ALA A 236 -20.14 24.20 -8.51
N ARG A 237 -19.92 23.77 -7.27
CA ARG A 237 -20.96 23.83 -6.24
C ARG A 237 -21.53 25.25 -6.05
N GLU A 238 -20.65 26.26 -5.98
CA GLU A 238 -21.07 27.67 -5.86
C GLU A 238 -21.89 28.13 -7.09
N PHE A 239 -21.51 27.71 -8.29
CA PHE A 239 -22.32 28.00 -9.49
C PHE A 239 -23.65 27.29 -9.46
N SER A 240 -23.71 26.02 -9.06
CA SER A 240 -24.96 25.30 -8.90
C SER A 240 -25.91 25.97 -7.91
N ASP A 241 -25.39 26.49 -6.79
CA ASP A 241 -26.19 27.25 -5.81
C ASP A 241 -26.87 28.49 -6.43
N ARG A 242 -26.24 29.12 -7.43
CA ARG A 242 -26.74 30.35 -8.07
C ARG A 242 -27.56 30.12 -9.33
N PHE A 243 -27.15 29.16 -10.15
CA PHE A 243 -27.64 28.96 -11.51
C PHE A 243 -28.40 27.64 -11.69
N GLY A 244 -28.51 26.81 -10.64
CA GLY A 244 -29.21 25.53 -10.69
C GLY A 244 -28.24 24.39 -10.99
N VAL A 245 -28.08 24.00 -12.25
CA VAL A 245 -27.26 22.84 -12.61
C VAL A 245 -25.85 23.26 -13.00
N SER A 246 -24.84 22.58 -12.46
CA SER A 246 -23.45 22.74 -12.90
C SER A 246 -22.66 21.44 -12.85
N ILE A 247 -21.67 21.29 -13.72
CA ILE A 247 -20.77 20.14 -13.76
C ILE A 247 -19.33 20.63 -13.65
N ALA A 248 -18.57 20.09 -12.69
CA ALA A 248 -17.11 20.10 -12.77
C ALA A 248 -16.68 18.86 -13.55
N VAL A 249 -15.81 19.00 -14.55
CA VAL A 249 -15.26 17.87 -15.31
C VAL A 249 -13.81 18.14 -15.66
N GLY A 250 -12.98 17.11 -15.61
CA GLY A 250 -11.57 17.25 -15.92
C GLY A 250 -10.81 15.93 -15.89
N ILE A 251 -9.51 16.04 -16.15
CA ILE A 251 -8.54 14.96 -16.09
C ILE A 251 -7.70 15.15 -14.83
N GLU A 252 -7.47 14.07 -14.09
CA GLU A 252 -6.55 14.02 -12.96
C GLU A 252 -5.31 13.18 -13.36
N ALA A 253 -4.11 13.75 -13.15
CA ALA A 253 -2.82 13.14 -13.44
C ALA A 253 -2.65 12.60 -14.87
N GLY A 254 -3.39 13.15 -15.85
CA GLY A 254 -3.39 12.66 -17.24
C GLY A 254 -3.98 11.25 -17.45
N GLN A 255 -4.50 10.61 -16.40
CA GLN A 255 -4.80 9.18 -16.38
C GLN A 255 -6.28 8.86 -16.20
N VAL A 256 -6.98 9.66 -15.39
CA VAL A 256 -8.39 9.40 -15.08
C VAL A 256 -9.25 10.62 -15.37
N VAL A 257 -10.50 10.36 -15.75
CA VAL A 257 -11.51 11.40 -15.95
C VAL A 257 -12.45 11.39 -14.76
N ARG A 258 -12.70 12.58 -14.20
CA ARG A 258 -13.68 12.78 -13.15
C ARG A 258 -14.70 13.82 -13.58
N TYR A 259 -15.96 13.59 -13.24
CA TYR A 259 -16.92 14.68 -13.18
C TYR A 259 -17.73 14.64 -11.89
N VAL A 260 -18.20 15.80 -11.47
CA VAL A 260 -19.12 15.96 -10.36
C VAL A 260 -20.26 16.86 -10.79
N LEU A 261 -21.48 16.35 -10.72
CA LEU A 261 -22.70 17.04 -11.12
C LEU A 261 -23.43 17.56 -9.88
N PHE A 262 -23.78 18.84 -9.93
CA PHE A 262 -24.51 19.54 -8.89
C PHE A 262 -25.86 20.05 -9.40
N ASP A 263 -26.88 20.00 -8.56
CA ASP A 263 -28.19 20.64 -8.75
C ASP A 263 -28.55 21.41 -7.47
N ARG A 264 -28.67 22.74 -7.58
CA ARG A 264 -28.93 23.68 -6.48
C ARG A 264 -28.02 23.44 -5.27
N GLY A 265 -26.71 23.36 -5.53
CA GLY A 265 -25.64 23.21 -4.55
C GLY A 265 -25.46 21.82 -3.95
N ARG A 266 -26.31 20.86 -4.31
CA ARG A 266 -26.21 19.46 -3.88
C ARG A 266 -25.51 18.65 -4.95
N MET A 267 -24.52 17.87 -4.55
CA MET A 267 -23.94 16.85 -5.42
C MET A 267 -24.99 15.76 -5.65
N VAL A 268 -25.33 15.54 -6.90
CA VAL A 268 -26.36 14.58 -7.33
C VAL A 268 -25.78 13.39 -8.09
N ASP A 269 -24.61 13.57 -8.71
CA ASP A 269 -23.85 12.50 -9.36
C ASP A 269 -22.35 12.76 -9.20
N GLU A 270 -21.59 11.67 -9.12
CA GLU A 270 -20.14 11.70 -9.19
C GLU A 270 -19.65 10.51 -10.01
N TYR A 271 -18.68 10.76 -10.88
CA TYR A 271 -18.06 9.72 -11.69
C TYR A 271 -16.56 9.86 -11.62
N LEU A 272 -15.89 8.73 -11.42
CA LEU A 272 -14.45 8.60 -11.55
C LEU A 272 -14.14 7.36 -12.39
N SER A 273 -13.43 7.54 -13.50
CA SER A 273 -13.20 6.46 -14.48
C SER A 273 -12.46 5.24 -13.88
N VAL A 274 -11.61 5.45 -12.88
CA VAL A 274 -10.98 4.39 -12.08
C VAL A 274 -11.24 4.70 -10.60
N PRO A 275 -12.28 4.13 -9.98
CA PRO A 275 -12.73 4.53 -8.65
C PRO A 275 -11.64 4.47 -7.56
N GLU A 276 -10.78 3.46 -7.62
CA GLU A 276 -9.71 3.24 -6.63
C GLU A 276 -8.37 3.89 -7.01
N PHE A 277 -8.37 4.84 -7.96
CA PHE A 277 -7.16 5.51 -8.45
C PHE A 277 -6.35 6.18 -7.33
N HIS A 278 -7.04 6.82 -6.38
CA HIS A 278 -6.42 7.51 -5.24
C HIS A 278 -6.22 6.59 -4.01
N GLY A 279 -6.47 5.29 -4.17
CA GLY A 279 -6.38 4.30 -3.11
C GLY A 279 -7.61 3.41 -2.99
N PRO A 280 -7.53 2.35 -2.16
CA PRO A 280 -8.60 1.38 -2.01
C PRO A 280 -9.86 2.00 -1.40
N LEU A 281 -11.03 1.59 -1.88
CA LEU A 281 -12.34 2.07 -1.41
C LEU A 281 -13.26 0.92 -0.97
N PRO A 282 -14.19 1.15 -0.03
CA PRO A 282 -15.26 0.20 0.25
C PRO A 282 -16.08 -0.12 -1.01
N PRO A 283 -16.58 -1.37 -1.19
CA PRO A 283 -17.31 -1.75 -2.41
C PRO A 283 -18.53 -0.86 -2.74
N GLY A 284 -19.22 -0.34 -1.73
CA GLY A 284 -20.34 0.59 -1.92
C GLY A 284 -19.92 1.93 -2.53
N ASP A 285 -18.74 2.42 -2.16
CA ASP A 285 -18.21 3.70 -2.65
C ASP A 285 -17.69 3.56 -4.09
N VAL A 286 -17.09 2.42 -4.42
CA VAL A 286 -16.71 2.07 -5.81
C VAL A 286 -17.92 2.11 -6.73
N ILE A 287 -19.06 1.53 -6.31
CA ILE A 287 -20.31 1.53 -7.08
C ILE A 287 -20.89 2.95 -7.21
N ALA A 288 -20.76 3.77 -6.16
CA ALA A 288 -21.27 5.15 -6.16
C ALA A 288 -20.53 6.08 -7.13
N LEU A 289 -19.30 5.72 -7.54
CA LEU A 289 -18.49 6.47 -8.52
C LEU A 289 -18.79 6.08 -9.98
N GLY A 290 -19.85 5.31 -10.22
CA GLY A 290 -20.38 5.03 -11.56
C GLY A 290 -21.40 6.08 -12.01
N ALA A 291 -21.30 6.53 -13.26
CA ALA A 291 -22.22 7.51 -13.84
C ALA A 291 -23.68 7.06 -13.76
N ASN A 292 -24.59 7.94 -13.29
CA ASN A 292 -26.01 7.63 -13.18
C ASN A 292 -26.78 7.98 -14.47
N PRO A 293 -27.19 6.99 -15.31
CA PRO A 293 -27.73 7.27 -16.63
C PRO A 293 -29.09 7.99 -16.60
N THR A 294 -29.91 7.71 -15.57
CA THR A 294 -31.23 8.33 -15.42
C THR A 294 -31.11 9.79 -15.03
N LEU A 295 -30.16 10.10 -14.15
CA LEU A 295 -29.92 11.47 -13.71
C LEU A 295 -29.32 12.32 -14.84
N LEU A 296 -28.33 11.79 -15.56
CA LEU A 296 -27.73 12.46 -16.70
C LEU A 296 -28.74 12.71 -17.82
N GLN A 297 -29.59 11.74 -18.15
CA GLN A 297 -30.67 11.95 -19.12
C GLN A 297 -31.56 13.14 -18.75
N ARG A 298 -31.94 13.25 -17.46
CA ARG A 298 -32.82 14.32 -16.99
C ARG A 298 -32.17 15.70 -17.05
N LEU A 299 -30.89 15.81 -16.70
CA LEU A 299 -30.23 17.10 -16.49
C LEU A 299 -29.44 17.59 -17.71
N THR A 300 -28.95 16.68 -18.55
CA THR A 300 -28.14 17.01 -19.74
C THR A 300 -28.78 16.55 -21.05
N GLY A 301 -29.80 15.69 -21.00
CA GLY A 301 -30.40 15.08 -22.19
C GLY A 301 -29.64 13.86 -22.72
N ALA A 302 -28.60 13.41 -22.03
CA ALA A 302 -27.78 12.27 -22.43
C ALA A 302 -28.60 10.98 -22.57
N GLU A 303 -28.36 10.20 -23.62
CA GLU A 303 -29.06 8.93 -23.82
C GLU A 303 -28.54 7.86 -22.83
N PRO A 304 -29.41 7.21 -22.01
CA PRO A 304 -28.95 6.27 -20.98
C PRO A 304 -28.12 5.09 -21.51
N ALA A 305 -28.40 4.61 -22.73
CA ALA A 305 -27.63 3.55 -23.35
C ALA A 305 -26.19 4.00 -23.67
N ARG A 306 -26.04 5.23 -24.16
CA ARG A 306 -24.73 5.83 -24.41
C ARG A 306 -23.95 6.14 -23.15
N VAL A 307 -24.61 6.59 -22.08
CA VAL A 307 -23.95 6.79 -20.77
C VAL A 307 -23.27 5.49 -20.33
N ARG A 308 -24.00 4.36 -20.36
CA ARG A 308 -23.45 3.04 -20.00
C ARG A 308 -22.32 2.57 -20.90
N ALA A 309 -22.27 3.02 -22.15
CA ALA A 309 -21.22 2.64 -23.09
C ALA A 309 -19.94 3.49 -22.95
N VAL A 310 -20.09 4.79 -22.67
CA VAL A 310 -18.98 5.74 -22.63
C VAL A 310 -18.44 5.92 -21.21
N ALA A 311 -19.28 6.28 -20.24
CA ALA A 311 -18.88 6.58 -18.88
C ALA A 311 -18.78 5.31 -18.02
N ARG A 312 -17.93 4.37 -18.46
CA ARG A 312 -17.65 3.10 -17.77
C ARG A 312 -16.48 3.26 -16.80
N THR A 313 -16.58 2.60 -15.66
CA THR A 313 -15.47 2.48 -14.71
C THR A 313 -14.62 1.26 -15.01
N ALA A 314 -13.33 1.30 -14.68
CA ALA A 314 -12.40 0.17 -14.78
C ALA A 314 -11.52 0.04 -13.54
N ALA A 315 -10.81 -1.10 -13.42
CA ALA A 315 -9.87 -1.33 -12.33
C ALA A 315 -8.53 -0.60 -12.53
N SER A 316 -8.19 -0.26 -13.78
CA SER A 316 -6.95 0.42 -14.15
C SER A 316 -7.15 1.34 -15.36
N PRO A 317 -6.43 2.48 -15.47
CA PRO A 317 -6.53 3.38 -16.61
C PRO A 317 -6.31 2.72 -17.98
N VAL A 318 -5.49 1.67 -18.05
CA VAL A 318 -5.15 0.97 -19.30
C VAL A 318 -6.31 0.20 -19.92
N GLU A 319 -7.37 -0.06 -19.16
CA GLU A 319 -8.58 -0.74 -19.63
C GLU A 319 -9.57 0.23 -20.31
N LEU A 320 -9.28 1.53 -20.28
CA LEU A 320 -10.10 2.59 -20.84
C LEU A 320 -9.37 3.30 -21.98
N PRO A 321 -10.08 4.05 -22.84
CA PRO A 321 -9.45 4.99 -23.75
C PRO A 321 -8.56 5.98 -22.97
N PRO A 322 -7.54 6.58 -23.62
CA PRO A 322 -6.73 7.64 -23.01
C PRO A 322 -7.61 8.73 -22.40
N ALA A 323 -7.22 9.29 -21.25
CA ALA A 323 -8.05 10.22 -20.49
C ALA A 323 -8.54 11.43 -21.33
N LEU A 324 -7.69 11.94 -22.23
CA LEU A 324 -8.05 13.02 -23.16
C LEU A 324 -9.14 12.61 -24.16
N GLU A 325 -9.08 11.38 -24.69
CA GLU A 325 -10.12 10.86 -25.57
C GLU A 325 -11.43 10.63 -24.77
N LEU A 326 -11.32 10.05 -23.58
CA LEU A 326 -12.46 9.74 -22.73
C LEU A 326 -13.19 11.01 -22.26
N VAL A 327 -12.48 12.08 -21.88
CA VAL A 327 -13.12 13.33 -21.46
C VAL A 327 -13.87 13.98 -22.62
N VAL A 328 -13.34 13.94 -23.84
CA VAL A 328 -14.03 14.43 -25.04
C VAL A 328 -15.30 13.63 -25.29
N GLN A 329 -15.24 12.29 -25.24
CA GLN A 329 -16.43 11.44 -25.41
C GLN A 329 -17.51 11.72 -24.34
N ILE A 330 -17.09 11.98 -23.10
CA ILE A 330 -18.00 12.38 -22.00
C ILE A 330 -18.57 13.79 -22.25
N GLY A 331 -17.75 14.73 -22.70
CA GLY A 331 -18.20 16.07 -23.08
C GLY A 331 -19.28 16.02 -24.15
N GLU A 332 -19.04 15.29 -25.24
CA GLU A 332 -20.03 15.07 -26.31
C GLU A 332 -21.32 14.42 -25.80
N LEU A 333 -21.19 13.40 -24.94
CA LEU A 333 -22.33 12.71 -24.32
C LEU A 333 -23.20 13.68 -23.50
N LEU A 334 -22.57 14.62 -22.79
CA LEU A 334 -23.24 15.56 -21.89
C LEU A 334 -23.58 16.91 -22.54
N GLY A 335 -23.22 17.11 -23.81
CA GLY A 335 -23.39 18.37 -24.52
C GLY A 335 -22.42 19.48 -24.09
N LEU A 336 -21.33 19.14 -23.41
CA LEU A 336 -20.31 20.07 -22.92
C LEU A 336 -19.20 20.25 -23.95
N SER A 337 -18.84 21.49 -24.28
CA SER A 337 -17.79 21.80 -25.26
C SER A 337 -16.54 22.39 -24.58
N GLY A 338 -15.35 21.94 -24.97
CA GLY A 338 -14.08 22.42 -24.45
C GLY A 338 -13.63 21.77 -23.13
N VAL A 339 -14.23 20.63 -22.76
CA VAL A 339 -13.86 19.88 -21.54
C VAL A 339 -12.42 19.34 -21.56
N ASP A 340 -11.81 19.32 -22.74
CA ASP A 340 -10.44 18.90 -23.05
C ASP A 340 -9.42 20.06 -23.02
N LEU A 341 -9.84 21.26 -22.61
CA LEU A 341 -9.01 22.45 -22.58
C LEU A 341 -8.67 22.87 -21.14
N GLY A 342 -7.42 23.29 -20.94
CA GLY A 342 -6.98 24.00 -19.75
C GLY A 342 -7.27 25.50 -19.82
N TYR A 343 -6.84 26.23 -18.79
CA TYR A 343 -7.01 27.68 -18.71
C TYR A 343 -6.34 28.43 -19.87
N GLU A 344 -5.09 28.07 -20.20
CA GLU A 344 -4.31 28.76 -21.23
C GLU A 344 -4.93 28.57 -22.62
N GLU A 345 -5.36 27.35 -22.96
CA GLU A 345 -6.03 27.08 -24.23
C GLU A 345 -7.41 27.76 -24.33
N ALA A 346 -8.12 27.87 -23.20
CA ALA A 346 -9.43 28.52 -23.16
C ALA A 346 -9.37 30.02 -23.46
N LEU A 347 -8.24 30.69 -23.26
CA LEU A 347 -8.05 32.11 -23.58
C LEU A 347 -8.25 32.42 -25.07
N GLU A 348 -8.01 31.44 -25.93
CA GLU A 348 -8.08 31.56 -27.39
C GLU A 348 -9.46 31.16 -27.95
N LEU A 349 -10.41 30.76 -27.09
CA LEU A 349 -11.74 30.37 -27.54
C LEU A 349 -12.56 31.57 -28.07
N PRO A 350 -13.32 31.39 -29.17
CA PRO A 350 -14.17 32.44 -29.71
C PRO A 350 -15.22 32.90 -28.68
N GLY A 351 -15.22 34.21 -28.40
CA GLY A 351 -16.14 34.84 -27.45
C GLY A 351 -15.72 34.73 -25.98
N ALA A 352 -14.53 34.19 -25.68
CA ALA A 352 -14.01 34.09 -24.32
C ALA A 352 -13.98 35.45 -23.60
N LEU A 353 -14.73 35.56 -22.50
CA LEU A 353 -14.68 36.68 -21.58
C LEU A 353 -13.54 36.44 -20.58
N ARG A 354 -12.46 37.20 -20.73
CA ARG A 354 -11.31 37.17 -19.83
C ARG A 354 -11.60 38.01 -18.59
N ILE A 355 -11.48 37.38 -17.43
CA ILE A 355 -11.70 38.00 -16.13
C ILE A 355 -10.33 38.09 -15.49
N GLU A 356 -9.68 39.20 -15.77
CA GLU A 356 -8.46 39.58 -15.08
C GLU A 356 -8.77 39.86 -13.61
N ARG A 357 -7.75 39.61 -12.79
CA ARG A 357 -7.83 39.71 -11.34
C ARG A 357 -8.06 41.14 -10.85
#